data_AF-A0A7D5T0R6-F1
#
_entry.id   AF-A0A7D5T0R6-F1
#
_cell.length_a   1.000
_cell.length_b   1.000
_cell.length_c   1.000
_cell.angle_alpha   90.00
_cell.angle_beta   90.00
_cell.angle_gamma   90.00
#
_symmetry.space_group_name_H-M   'P 1'
#
loop_
_entity.id
_entity.type
_entity.pdbx_description
1 polymer ?
#
loop_
_entity_poly.entity_id
_entity_poly.type
_entity_poly.pdbx_seq_one_letter_code
_entity_poly.pdbx_strand_id
1 'polypeptide(L)'
;MKTSNILVVLITAVVVFAIVQTCRRSSIERVEIVKYDTIEIVKPVEKIVIQKAKPRIKIVRDTIIKTKPFVAELDTIVKSDTVSAKYTFPENLFELQISRKADTFRIPQFVVARDDRKKDWLDKIGTFVVGVSLGFLIAKIK
;
A
#
# COMPACT_ATOMS: atom_id res chain seq x y z
N MET A 1 60.83 15.85 -27.00
CA MET A 1 59.88 15.19 -27.94
C MET A 1 59.30 13.87 -27.43
N LYS A 2 60.06 12.99 -26.73
CA LYS A 2 59.56 11.67 -26.31
C LYS A 2 58.41 11.70 -25.28
N THR A 3 58.40 12.67 -24.37
CA THR A 3 57.37 12.80 -23.30
C THR A 3 56.00 13.24 -23.83
N SER A 4 55.95 14.10 -24.86
CA SER A 4 54.67 14.52 -25.47
C SER A 4 53.97 13.36 -26.19
N ASN A 5 54.73 12.46 -26.80
CA ASN A 5 54.16 11.31 -27.50
C ASN A 5 53.60 10.27 -26.52
N ILE A 6 54.26 10.07 -25.38
CA ILE A 6 53.76 9.19 -24.31
C ILE A 6 52.44 9.72 -23.73
N LEU A 7 52.35 11.04 -23.53
CA LEU A 7 51.15 11.69 -22.98
C LEU A 7 49.96 11.59 -23.95
N VAL A 8 50.20 11.75 -25.25
CA VAL A 8 49.16 11.59 -26.28
C VAL A 8 48.68 10.14 -26.35
N VAL A 9 49.58 9.15 -26.31
CA VAL A 9 49.22 7.72 -26.31
C VAL A 9 48.41 7.34 -25.07
N LEU A 10 48.71 7.94 -23.92
CA LEU A 10 47.99 7.67 -22.68
C LEU A 10 46.58 8.27 -22.70
N ILE A 11 46.42 9.48 -23.25
CA ILE A 11 45.10 10.11 -23.41
C ILE A 11 44.25 9.32 -24.43
N THR A 12 44.82 8.92 -25.57
CA THR A 12 44.06 8.14 -26.56
C THR A 12 43.65 6.77 -26.02
N ALA A 13 44.50 6.10 -25.24
CA ALA A 13 44.15 4.84 -24.58
C ALA A 13 42.97 5.00 -23.60
N VAL A 14 42.93 6.09 -22.82
CA VAL A 14 41.82 6.39 -21.89
C VAL A 14 40.53 6.68 -22.65
N VAL A 15 40.59 7.43 -23.75
CA VAL A 15 39.42 7.73 -24.59
C VAL A 15 38.87 6.46 -25.23
N VAL A 16 39.73 5.61 -25.79
CA VAL A 16 39.32 4.32 -26.38
C VAL A 16 38.71 3.41 -25.31
N PHE A 17 39.31 3.33 -24.12
CA PHE A 17 38.75 2.54 -23.01
C PHE A 17 37.38 3.05 -22.55
N ALA A 18 37.21 4.38 -22.48
CA ALA A 18 35.93 5.00 -22.15
C ALA A 18 34.85 4.70 -23.20
N ILE A 19 35.17 4.79 -24.50
CA ILE A 19 34.24 4.46 -25.58
C ILE A 19 33.82 2.98 -25.52
N VAL A 20 34.77 2.06 -25.27
CA VAL A 20 34.47 0.63 -25.12
C VAL A 20 33.55 0.36 -23.91
N GLN A 21 33.75 1.06 -22.80
CA GLN A 21 32.88 0.99 -21.62
C GLN A 21 31.47 1.51 -21.93
N THR A 22 31.35 2.64 -22.64
CA THR A 22 30.05 3.22 -23.00
C THR A 22 29.29 2.34 -24.00
N CYS A 23 29.97 1.76 -24.99
CA CYS A 23 29.35 0.83 -25.96
C CYS A 23 28.86 -0.47 -25.31
N ARG A 24 29.54 -0.97 -24.27
CA ARG A 24 29.05 -2.14 -23.50
C ARG A 24 27.81 -1.85 -22.65
N ARG A 25 27.50 -0.58 -22.41
CA ARG A 25 26.48 -0.15 -21.44
C ARG A 25 25.13 0.21 -22.08
N SER A 26 25.00 0.16 -23.40
CA SER A 26 23.76 0.50 -24.12
C SER A 26 22.68 -0.59 -24.07
N SER A 27 22.60 -1.33 -22.96
CA SER A 27 21.38 -2.07 -22.62
C SER A 27 20.38 -1.03 -22.15
N ILE A 28 19.47 -0.63 -23.05
CA ILE A 28 18.35 0.27 -22.74
C ILE A 28 17.57 -0.35 -21.57
N GLU A 29 17.81 0.13 -20.35
CA GLU A 29 16.97 -0.15 -19.19
C GLU A 29 15.63 0.52 -19.46
N ARG A 30 14.66 -0.28 -19.94
CA ARG A 30 13.27 0.16 -20.07
C ARG A 30 12.82 0.60 -18.69
N VAL A 31 12.46 1.87 -18.55
CA VAL A 31 11.77 2.39 -17.37
C VAL A 31 10.40 1.73 -17.35
N GLU A 32 10.29 0.65 -16.60
CA GLU A 32 9.02 -0.03 -16.36
C GLU A 32 8.24 0.84 -15.37
N ILE A 33 7.35 1.67 -15.90
CA ILE A 33 6.43 2.46 -15.09
C ILE A 33 5.43 1.47 -14.48
N VAL A 34 5.75 0.98 -13.28
CA VAL A 34 4.86 0.09 -12.52
C VAL A 34 3.66 0.93 -12.05
N LYS A 35 2.56 0.82 -12.79
CA LYS A 35 1.27 1.39 -12.40
C LYS A 35 0.63 0.44 -11.39
N TYR A 36 0.44 0.92 -10.16
CA TYR A 36 -0.20 0.15 -9.11
C TYR A 36 -1.72 0.27 -9.23
N ASP A 37 -2.39 -0.81 -9.64
CA ASP A 37 -3.85 -0.89 -9.59
C ASP A 37 -4.27 -1.38 -8.20
N THR A 38 -5.08 -0.57 -7.51
CA THR A 38 -5.63 -0.95 -6.20
C THR A 38 -6.81 -1.87 -6.45
N ILE A 39 -6.68 -3.17 -6.17
CA ILE A 39 -7.81 -4.11 -6.31
C ILE A 39 -8.67 -4.02 -5.04
N GLU A 40 -9.79 -3.30 -5.14
CA GLU A 40 -10.80 -3.26 -4.08
C GLU A 40 -11.72 -4.48 -4.17
N ILE A 41 -11.44 -5.50 -3.35
CA ILE A 41 -12.34 -6.67 -3.22
C ILE A 41 -13.46 -6.28 -2.24
N VAL A 42 -14.57 -5.77 -2.77
CA VAL A 42 -15.80 -5.54 -1.99
C VAL A 42 -16.45 -6.90 -1.72
N LYS A 43 -16.31 -7.42 -0.50
CA LYS A 43 -17.04 -8.62 -0.07
C LYS A 43 -18.48 -8.23 0.30
N PRO A 44 -19.50 -8.92 -0.23
CA PRO A 44 -20.87 -8.69 0.21
C PRO A 44 -21.00 -9.09 1.69
N VAL A 45 -21.67 -8.25 2.47
CA VAL A 45 -21.95 -8.52 3.89
C VAL A 45 -22.90 -9.72 3.96
N GLU A 46 -22.46 -10.80 4.62
CA GLU A 46 -23.30 -11.97 4.82
C GLU A 46 -24.52 -11.65 5.69
N LYS A 47 -25.71 -12.08 5.26
CA LYS A 47 -26.94 -11.89 6.04
C LYS A 47 -26.86 -12.69 7.35
N ILE A 48 -27.00 -11.98 8.47
CA ILE A 48 -27.11 -12.60 9.79
C ILE A 48 -28.56 -13.02 10.01
N VAL A 49 -28.81 -14.32 10.19
CA VAL A 49 -30.15 -14.88 10.40
C VAL A 49 -30.20 -15.58 11.76
N ILE A 50 -31.02 -15.07 12.66
CA ILE A 50 -31.33 -15.74 13.94
C ILE A 50 -32.47 -16.72 13.67
N GLN A 51 -32.18 -18.03 13.66
CA GLN A 51 -33.19 -19.05 13.34
C GLN A 51 -34.17 -19.30 14.51
N LYS A 52 -33.64 -19.46 15.73
CA LYS A 52 -34.43 -19.63 16.96
C LYS A 52 -33.64 -19.09 18.14
N ALA A 53 -34.26 -18.25 18.96
CA ALA A 53 -33.65 -17.77 20.19
C ALA A 53 -34.71 -17.69 21.30
N LYS A 54 -34.33 -18.07 22.52
CA LYS A 54 -35.24 -18.08 23.68
C LYS A 54 -35.09 -16.76 24.44
N PRO A 55 -36.09 -15.86 24.41
CA PRO A 55 -36.01 -14.62 25.15
C PRO A 55 -36.17 -14.88 26.66
N ARG A 56 -35.56 -14.02 27.47
CA ARG A 56 -35.80 -13.90 28.91
C ARG A 56 -37.05 -13.07 29.12
N ILE A 57 -38.02 -13.60 29.85
CA ILE A 57 -39.28 -12.90 30.13
C ILE A 57 -39.27 -12.45 31.59
N LYS A 58 -39.34 -11.13 31.83
CA LYS A 58 -39.51 -10.52 33.14
C LYS A 58 -40.95 -10.04 33.28
N ILE A 59 -41.67 -10.55 34.28
CA ILE A 59 -43.05 -10.12 34.54
C ILE A 59 -42.98 -8.89 35.46
N VAL A 60 -43.51 -7.77 35.02
CA VAL A 60 -43.57 -6.52 35.80
C VAL A 60 -44.99 -6.40 36.31
N ARG A 61 -45.22 -6.27 37.62
CA ARG A 61 -46.59 -6.28 38.18
C ARG A 61 -46.73 -5.27 39.31
N ASP A 62 -47.29 -4.10 38.99
CA ASP A 62 -47.56 -3.05 39.98
C ASP A 62 -49.04 -2.64 40.07
N THR A 63 -49.95 -3.17 39.25
CA THR A 63 -51.38 -2.78 39.33
C THR A 63 -52.33 -3.86 38.80
N ILE A 64 -53.60 -3.79 39.20
CA ILE A 64 -54.69 -4.68 38.80
C ILE A 64 -55.04 -4.44 37.32
N ILE A 65 -54.20 -4.95 36.41
CA ILE A 65 -54.44 -4.95 34.96
C ILE A 65 -54.91 -6.35 34.56
N LYS A 66 -55.91 -6.44 33.67
CA LYS A 66 -56.44 -7.73 33.15
C LYS A 66 -55.38 -8.60 32.47
N THR A 67 -54.32 -7.99 31.94
CA THR A 67 -53.17 -8.64 31.30
C THR A 67 -51.89 -8.39 32.10
N LYS A 68 -51.05 -9.42 32.24
CA LYS A 68 -49.79 -9.34 33.00
C LYS A 68 -48.75 -8.59 32.17
N PRO A 69 -48.22 -7.44 32.61
CA PRO A 69 -47.13 -6.76 31.93
C PRO A 69 -45.89 -7.65 31.90
N PHE A 70 -45.16 -7.63 30.79
CA PHE A 70 -43.93 -8.38 30.67
C PHE A 70 -42.92 -7.67 29.77
N VAL A 71 -41.65 -7.87 30.08
CA VAL A 71 -40.52 -7.49 29.24
C VAL A 71 -39.90 -8.76 28.68
N ALA A 72 -39.82 -8.88 27.36
CA ALA A 72 -39.08 -9.95 26.70
C ALA A 72 -37.74 -9.40 26.20
N GLU A 73 -36.64 -9.91 26.74
CA GLU A 73 -35.27 -9.52 26.41
C GLU A 73 -34.57 -10.66 25.69
N LEU A 74 -33.84 -10.35 24.63
CA LEU A 74 -33.05 -11.29 23.86
C LEU A 74 -31.66 -10.70 23.59
N ASP A 75 -30.67 -11.19 24.32
CA ASP A 75 -29.26 -10.91 24.05
C ASP A 75 -28.61 -12.15 23.44
N THR A 76 -28.03 -11.98 22.25
CA THR A 76 -27.36 -13.08 21.54
C THR A 76 -26.13 -12.59 20.79
N ILE A 77 -25.17 -13.49 20.60
CA ILE A 77 -23.96 -13.24 19.81
C ILE A 77 -24.07 -14.07 18.55
N VAL A 78 -24.00 -13.42 17.38
CA VAL A 78 -24.08 -14.11 16.09
C VAL A 78 -22.87 -13.71 15.24
N LYS A 79 -22.06 -14.70 14.85
CA LYS A 79 -20.86 -14.49 14.01
C LYS A 79 -19.92 -13.37 14.51
N SER A 80 -19.77 -13.23 15.83
CA SER A 80 -18.99 -12.19 16.53
C SER A 80 -19.66 -10.82 16.66
N ASP A 81 -20.86 -10.64 16.10
CA ASP A 81 -21.69 -9.47 16.32
C ASP A 81 -22.59 -9.69 17.54
N THR A 82 -22.84 -8.63 18.28
CA THR A 82 -23.75 -8.63 19.44
C THR A 82 -25.10 -8.09 19.00
N VAL A 83 -26.17 -8.84 19.27
CA VAL A 83 -27.55 -8.42 19.00
C VAL A 83 -28.32 -8.42 20.31
N SER A 84 -28.92 -7.29 20.64
CA SER A 84 -29.83 -7.13 21.77
C SER A 84 -31.20 -6.70 21.26
N ALA A 85 -32.25 -7.38 21.67
CA ALA A 85 -33.62 -7.04 21.35
C ALA A 85 -34.46 -7.03 22.64
N LYS A 86 -35.30 -6.03 22.81
CA LYS A 86 -36.16 -5.88 23.98
C LYS A 86 -37.56 -5.48 23.55
N TYR A 87 -38.55 -6.16 24.11
CA TYR A 87 -39.95 -5.87 23.89
C TYR A 87 -40.65 -5.63 25.23
N THR A 88 -41.38 -4.52 25.35
CA THR A 88 -42.07 -4.12 26.58
C THR A 88 -43.57 -4.09 26.33
N PHE A 89 -44.32 -4.91 27.07
CA PHE A 89 -45.78 -4.96 27.07
C PHE A 89 -46.32 -4.38 28.38
N PRO A 90 -47.39 -3.56 28.38
CA PRO A 90 -48.35 -3.30 27.30
C PRO A 90 -48.03 -2.13 26.37
N GLU A 91 -46.97 -1.38 26.62
CA GLU A 91 -46.62 -0.20 25.80
C GLU A 91 -46.28 -0.55 24.34
N ASN A 92 -46.04 -1.84 24.05
CA ASN A 92 -45.65 -2.38 22.75
C ASN A 92 -44.37 -1.72 22.20
N LEU A 93 -43.44 -1.40 23.10
CA LEU A 93 -42.15 -0.81 22.73
C LEU A 93 -41.20 -1.92 22.30
N PHE A 94 -40.55 -1.73 21.15
CA PHE A 94 -39.54 -2.64 20.62
C PHE A 94 -38.22 -1.90 20.41
N GLU A 95 -37.17 -2.36 21.09
CA GLU A 95 -35.81 -1.85 20.99
C GLU A 95 -34.92 -2.93 20.35
N LEU A 96 -34.15 -2.56 19.33
CA LEU A 96 -33.19 -3.45 18.65
C LEU A 96 -31.84 -2.76 18.54
N GLN A 97 -30.82 -3.36 19.13
CA GLN A 97 -29.44 -2.90 19.07
C GLN A 97 -28.56 -3.98 18.44
N ILE A 98 -27.78 -3.58 17.43
CA ILE A 98 -26.83 -4.45 16.73
C ILE A 98 -25.46 -3.80 16.81
N SER A 99 -24.55 -4.44 17.54
CA SER A 99 -23.14 -4.04 17.65
C SER A 99 -22.30 -4.97 16.77
N ARG A 100 -21.81 -4.45 15.64
CA ARG A 100 -20.94 -5.22 14.76
C ARG A 100 -19.51 -5.17 15.24
N LYS A 101 -18.79 -6.28 15.13
CA LYS A 101 -17.33 -6.29 15.33
C LYS A 101 -16.70 -5.38 14.27
N ALA A 102 -15.77 -4.52 14.69
CA ALA A 102 -15.01 -3.68 13.76
C ALA A 102 -14.29 -4.58 12.76
N ASP A 103 -14.62 -4.42 11.47
CA ASP A 103 -13.97 -5.15 10.40
C ASP A 103 -12.49 -4.73 10.37
N THR A 104 -11.60 -5.71 10.29
CA THR A 104 -10.16 -5.54 10.42
C THR A 104 -9.66 -4.42 9.49
N PHE A 105 -9.19 -3.29 10.03
CA PHE A 105 -8.55 -2.24 9.26
C PHE A 105 -7.37 -2.84 8.50
N ARG A 106 -7.47 -2.90 7.17
CA ARG A 106 -6.36 -3.34 6.31
C ARG A 106 -5.37 -2.20 6.21
N ILE A 107 -4.22 -2.36 6.87
CA ILE A 107 -3.10 -1.43 6.75
C ILE A 107 -2.50 -1.60 5.35
N PRO A 108 -2.52 -0.59 4.47
CA PRO A 108 -1.88 -0.69 3.16
C PRO A 108 -0.37 -0.87 3.35
N GLN A 109 0.17 -1.96 2.82
CA GLN A 109 1.60 -2.23 2.81
C GLN A 109 2.23 -1.53 1.60
N PHE A 110 2.92 -0.42 1.84
CA PHE A 110 3.66 0.29 0.80
C PHE A 110 5.02 -0.40 0.59
N VAL A 111 5.21 -1.03 -0.58
CA VAL A 111 6.50 -1.60 -0.97
C VAL A 111 7.27 -0.53 -1.74
N VAL A 112 8.34 0.00 -1.14
CA VAL A 112 9.21 1.00 -1.78
C VAL A 112 10.33 0.27 -2.52
N ALA A 113 10.36 0.39 -3.85
CA ALA A 113 11.51 -0.07 -4.64
C ALA A 113 12.72 0.84 -4.39
N ARG A 114 13.92 0.25 -4.25
CA ARG A 114 15.17 1.00 -4.12
C ARG A 114 15.46 1.73 -5.44
N ASP A 115 15.54 3.05 -5.36
CA ASP A 115 15.87 3.93 -6.48
C ASP A 115 17.40 3.91 -6.72
N ASP A 116 17.85 3.42 -7.87
CA ASP A 116 19.26 3.22 -8.25
C ASP A 116 19.98 4.52 -8.66
N ARG A 117 19.70 5.65 -7.98
CA ARG A 117 20.31 6.97 -8.26
C ARG A 117 21.85 6.99 -8.22
N LYS A 118 22.48 5.97 -7.63
CA LYS A 118 23.93 5.85 -7.53
C LYS A 118 24.60 5.51 -8.88
N LYS A 119 23.84 5.11 -9.91
CA LYS A 119 24.39 4.80 -11.24
C LYS A 119 24.57 6.07 -12.10
N ASP A 120 23.68 7.05 -11.95
CA ASP A 120 23.64 8.27 -12.77
C ASP A 120 24.79 9.26 -12.53
N TRP A 121 25.26 9.41 -11.28
CA TRP A 121 26.31 10.39 -10.97
C TRP A 121 27.67 10.00 -11.56
N LEU A 122 27.98 8.70 -11.61
CA LEU A 122 29.21 8.18 -12.21
C LEU A 122 29.24 8.43 -13.72
N ASP A 123 28.10 8.27 -14.38
CA ASP A 123 28.00 8.50 -15.83
C ASP A 123 28.22 9.98 -16.17
N LYS A 124 27.67 10.90 -15.36
CA LYS A 124 27.89 12.34 -15.53
C LYS A 124 29.36 12.74 -15.37
N ILE A 125 30.06 12.18 -14.39
CA ILE A 125 31.49 12.43 -14.19
C ILE A 125 32.31 11.88 -15.36
N GLY A 126 31.98 10.68 -15.84
CA GLY A 126 32.64 10.07 -17.00
C GLY A 126 32.53 10.95 -18.25
N THR A 127 31.32 11.44 -18.57
CA THR A 127 31.10 12.33 -19.71
C THR A 127 31.87 13.64 -19.57
N PHE A 128 31.95 14.21 -18.37
CA PHE A 128 32.70 15.44 -18.12
C PHE A 128 34.21 15.27 -18.39
N VAL A 129 34.82 14.20 -17.89
CA VAL A 129 36.25 13.91 -18.08
C VAL A 129 36.59 13.70 -19.56
N VAL A 130 35.72 12.99 -20.30
CA VAL A 130 35.88 12.81 -21.75
C VAL A 130 35.79 14.15 -22.50
N GLY A 131 34.82 15.00 -22.15
CA GLY A 131 34.67 16.32 -22.78
C GLY A 131 35.89 17.22 -22.56
N VAL A 132 36.41 17.28 -21.33
CA VAL A 132 37.60 18.09 -21.00
C VAL A 132 38.85 17.57 -21.73
N SER A 133 39.06 16.26 -21.76
CA SER A 133 40.21 15.66 -22.44
C SER A 133 40.17 15.86 -23.96
N LEU A 134 38.99 15.76 -24.58
CA LEU A 134 38.82 16.08 -26.01
C LEU A 134 39.08 17.57 -26.30
N GLY A 135 38.53 18.46 -25.47
CA GLY A 135 38.71 19.91 -25.61
C GLY A 135 40.19 20.31 -25.51
N PHE A 136 40.93 19.71 -24.57
CA PHE A 136 42.36 19.94 -24.42
C PHE A 136 43.18 19.45 -25.62
N LEU A 137 42.83 18.29 -26.20
CA LEU A 137 43.47 17.80 -27.42
C LEU A 137 43.26 18.74 -28.61
N ILE A 138 42.03 19.22 -28.81
CA ILE A 138 41.69 20.15 -29.89
C ILE A 138 42.45 21.47 -29.71
N ALA A 139 42.51 21.99 -28.48
CA ALA A 139 43.22 23.23 -28.17
C ALA A 139 44.75 23.14 -28.35
N LYS A 140 45.33 21.94 -28.33
CA LYS A 140 46.76 21.71 -28.55
C LYS A 140 47.11 21.49 -30.02
N ILE A 141 46.14 21.02 -30.82
CA ILE A 141 46.30 20.81 -32.27
C ILE A 141 46.18 22.13 -33.05
N LYS A 142 45.44 23.10 -32.50
CA LYS A 142 45.37 24.48 -33.00
C LYS A 142 46.50 25.33 -32.43
#